data_AF-A0A359KGV7-F1
#
_entry.id   AF-A0A359KGV7-F1
#
_cell.length_a   1.000
_cell.length_b   1.000
_cell.length_c   1.000
_cell.angle_alpha   90.00
_cell.angle_beta   90.00
_cell.angle_gamma   90.00
#
_symmetry.space_group_name_H-M   'P 1'
#
loop_
_entity.id
_entity.type
_entity.pdbx_description
1 polymer ?
#
loop_
_entity_poly.entity_id
_entity_poly.type
_entity_poly.pdbx_seq_one_letter_code
_entity_poly.pdbx_strand_id
1 'polypeptide(L)'
;MTDLVTRDFTAPAADGYPLSMRLVSAAQPRIAVLVSSGTGFPKGFYERFARYLAGRGAAVLTYDFRGIAGSRPDDLKGSTIDYPDWGRLDMPAALDAL
;
A
#
# COMPACT_ATOMS: atom_id res chain seq x y z
N MET A 1 14.98 15.44 14.38
CA MET A 1 14.17 14.40 13.72
C MET A 1 13.23 15.11 12.77
N THR A 2 13.15 14.71 11.51
CA THR A 2 12.13 15.24 10.59
C THR A 2 10.78 14.70 11.04
N ASP A 3 9.79 15.58 11.24
CA ASP A 3 8.44 15.14 11.56
C ASP A 3 7.85 14.41 10.35
N LEU A 4 7.53 13.12 10.56
CA LEU A 4 6.90 12.27 9.56
C LEU A 4 5.42 12.15 9.88
N VAL A 5 4.60 12.21 8.84
CA VAL A 5 3.17 11.92 8.89
C VAL A 5 2.97 10.46 8.49
N THR A 6 2.34 9.67 9.35
CA THR A 6 1.90 8.32 9.01
C THR A 6 0.38 8.27 9.01
N ARG A 7 -0.20 7.73 7.93
CA ARG A 7 -1.65 7.54 7.78
C ARG A 7 -1.93 6.14 7.26
N ASP A 8 -2.69 5.36 8.01
CA ASP A 8 -3.31 4.13 7.56
C ASP A 8 -4.73 4.43 7.03
N PHE A 9 -5.10 3.83 5.91
CA PHE A 9 -6.42 4.00 5.32
C PHE A 9 -6.75 2.83 4.38
N THR A 10 -8.00 2.78 3.94
CA THR A 10 -8.47 1.83 2.92
C THR A 10 -8.96 2.61 1.71
N ALA A 11 -8.60 2.17 0.51
CA ALA A 11 -9.14 2.69 -0.74
C ALA A 11 -9.55 1.53 -1.65
N PRO A 12 -10.63 1.67 -2.43
CA PRO A 12 -11.10 0.61 -3.32
C PRO A 12 -10.24 0.54 -4.58
N ALA A 13 -10.04 -0.67 -5.09
CA ALA A 13 -9.67 -0.88 -6.48
C ALA A 13 -10.85 -0.59 -7.42
N ALA A 14 -10.61 -0.55 -8.74
CA ALA A 14 -11.64 -0.20 -9.72
C ALA A 14 -12.84 -1.15 -9.74
N ASP A 15 -12.69 -2.37 -9.22
CA ASP A 15 -13.75 -3.36 -9.01
C ASP A 15 -14.43 -3.27 -7.63
N GLY A 16 -14.08 -2.26 -6.83
CA GLY A 16 -14.59 -2.06 -5.48
C GLY A 16 -13.86 -2.86 -4.40
N TYR A 17 -12.85 -3.66 -4.74
CA TYR A 17 -12.12 -4.46 -3.75
C TYR A 17 -11.35 -3.55 -2.77
N PRO A 18 -11.55 -3.66 -1.45
CA PRO A 18 -10.90 -2.78 -0.48
C PRO A 18 -9.42 -3.14 -0.29
N LEU A 19 -8.53 -2.18 -0.52
CA LEU A 19 -7.09 -2.33 -0.30
C LEU A 19 -6.66 -1.54 0.93
N SER A 20 -6.01 -2.22 1.86
CA SER A 20 -5.41 -1.63 3.05
C SER A 20 -4.06 -1.01 2.70
N MET A 21 -3.94 0.29 2.96
CA MET A 21 -2.81 1.12 2.57
C MET A 21 -2.20 1.85 3.77
N ARG A 22 -0.92 2.19 3.65
CA ARG A 22 -0.18 3.03 4.59
C ARG A 22 0.66 4.04 3.84
N LEU A 23 0.44 5.32 4.13
CA LEU A 23 1.27 6.43 3.67
C LEU A 23 2.20 6.86 4.80
N VAL A 24 3.51 6.85 4.54
CA VAL A 24 4.53 7.49 5.41
C VAL A 24 5.14 8.63 4.61
N SER A 25 4.97 9.87 5.06
CA SER A 25 5.34 11.05 4.30
C SER A 25 6.11 12.06 5.13
N ALA A 26 7.03 12.78 4.48
CA ALA A 26 7.47 14.09 4.97
C ALA A 26 6.28 15.06 5.03
N ALA A 27 6.35 16.08 5.89
CA ALA A 27 5.32 17.13 5.95
C ALA A 27 5.14 17.88 4.61
N GLN A 28 6.22 18.05 3.85
CA GLN A 28 6.23 18.64 2.51
C GLN A 28 7.05 17.73 1.57
N PRO A 29 6.44 16.67 1.03
CA PRO A 29 7.16 15.72 0.18
C PRO A 29 7.47 16.34 -1.19
N ARG A 30 8.64 16.00 -1.75
CA ARG A 30 9.08 16.40 -3.10
C ARG A 30 9.17 15.22 -4.07
N ILE A 31 9.01 14.00 -3.55
CA ILE A 31 9.14 12.73 -4.28
C ILE A 31 8.01 11.83 -3.81
N ALA A 32 7.33 11.18 -4.75
CA ALA A 32 6.37 10.13 -4.46
C ALA A 32 7.00 8.76 -4.76
N VAL A 33 6.82 7.79 -3.86
CA VAL A 33 7.34 6.43 -3.99
C VAL A 33 6.22 5.44 -3.69
N LEU A 34 5.85 4.66 -4.69
CA LEU A 34 4.96 3.51 -4.50
C LEU A 34 5.80 2.25 -4.27
N VAL A 35 5.53 1.54 -3.18
CA VAL A 35 6.17 0.25 -2.88
C VAL A 35 5.11 -0.84 -2.98
N SER A 36 5.12 -1.56 -4.10
CA SER A 36 4.32 -2.78 -4.26
C SER A 36 4.94 -3.91 -3.46
N SER A 37 4.17 -4.50 -2.55
CA SER A 37 4.63 -5.57 -1.66
C SER A 37 4.97 -6.85 -2.43
N GLY A 38 5.87 -7.68 -1.92
CA GLY A 38 6.08 -9.03 -2.47
C GLY A 38 4.88 -9.94 -2.20
N THR A 39 4.73 -11.02 -2.99
CA THR A 39 3.72 -12.07 -2.75
C THR A 39 3.81 -12.59 -1.31
N GLY A 40 2.73 -12.43 -0.54
CA GLY A 40 2.67 -12.88 0.86
C GLY A 40 3.35 -11.95 1.88
N PHE A 41 4.02 -10.88 1.46
CA PHE A 41 4.64 -9.91 2.36
C PHE A 41 3.64 -8.81 2.71
N PRO A 42 3.32 -8.60 4.01
CA PRO A 42 2.48 -7.47 4.42
C PRO A 42 3.19 -6.13 4.17
N LYS A 43 2.43 -5.07 3.89
CA LYS A 43 2.90 -3.69 3.71
C LYS A 43 3.77 -3.18 4.88
N GLY A 44 3.51 -3.68 6.08
CA GLY A 44 4.28 -3.36 7.30
C GLY A 44 5.74 -3.85 7.25
N PHE A 45 6.06 -4.84 6.42
CA PHE A 45 7.44 -5.29 6.20
C PHE A 45 8.34 -4.15 5.68
N TYR A 46 7.77 -3.22 4.91
CA TYR A 46 8.48 -2.10 4.30
C TYR A 46 8.53 -0.84 5.16
N GLU A 47 8.00 -0.85 6.39
CA GLU A 47 7.88 0.33 7.27
C GLU A 47 9.21 1.07 7.46
N ARG A 48 10.30 0.34 7.75
CA ARG A 48 11.62 0.94 7.97
C ARG A 48 12.16 1.63 6.72
N PHE A 49 11.91 1.04 5.56
CA PHE A 49 12.30 1.60 4.27
C PHE A 49 11.47 2.85 3.93
N ALA A 50 10.15 2.80 4.16
CA ALA A 50 9.26 3.92 3.97
C ALA A 50 9.65 5.12 4.84
N ARG A 51 9.93 4.91 6.14
CA ARG A 51 10.42 5.96 7.04
C ARG A 51 11.78 6.51 6.62
N TYR A 52 12.69 5.66 6.14
CA TYR A 52 14.01 6.08 5.67
C TYR A 52 13.93 7.06 4.49
N LEU A 53 13.06 6.76 3.52
CA LEU A 53 12.84 7.63 2.36
C LEU A 53 12.02 8.87 2.72
N ALA A 54 10.99 8.73 3.56
CA ALA A 54 10.20 9.86 4.04
C ALA A 54 11.07 10.87 4.81
N GLY A 55 12.02 10.40 5.62
CA GLY A 55 13.03 11.25 6.27
C GLY A 55 13.92 12.05 5.31
N ARG A 56 13.92 11.72 4.01
CA ARG A 56 14.64 12.42 2.92
C ARG A 56 13.72 13.26 2.03
N GLY A 57 12.47 13.47 2.45
CA GLY A 57 11.52 14.30 1.72
C GLY A 57 10.62 13.54 0.75
N ALA A 58 10.40 12.23 0.96
CA ALA A 58 9.46 11.45 0.16
C ALA A 58 8.09 11.28 0.84
N ALA A 59 7.07 11.08 0.01
CA ALA A 59 5.82 10.41 0.36
C ALA A 59 5.93 8.96 -0.11
N VAL A 60 5.78 8.01 0.80
CA VAL A 60 5.93 6.57 0.50
C VAL A 60 4.63 5.85 0.81
N LEU A 61 3.97 5.32 -0.21
CA LEU A 61 2.78 4.48 -0.05
C LEU A 61 3.17 3.00 -0.14
N THR A 62 2.78 2.24 0.87
CA THR A 62 2.79 0.78 0.86
C THR A 62 1.35 0.28 0.98
N TYR A 63 1.06 -0.89 0.42
CA TYR A 63 -0.27 -1.48 0.45
C TYR A 63 -0.20 -3.00 0.45
N ASP A 64 -1.26 -3.62 0.98
CA ASP A 64 -1.45 -5.06 0.92
C ASP A 64 -2.23 -5.38 -0.36
N PHE A 65 -1.70 -6.28 -1.19
CA PHE A 65 -2.47 -6.82 -2.33
C PHE A 65 -3.74 -7.52 -1.88
N ARG A 66 -4.77 -7.57 -2.74
CA ARG A 66 -5.98 -8.37 -2.48
C ARG A 66 -5.60 -9.79 -2.07
N GLY A 67 -6.16 -10.25 -0.94
CA GLY A 67 -5.87 -11.57 -0.38
C GLY A 67 -4.73 -11.62 0.63
N ILE A 68 -3.98 -10.52 0.81
CA ILE A 68 -2.84 -10.46 1.73
C ILE A 68 -3.16 -9.56 2.94
N ALA A 69 -2.81 -10.02 4.14
CA ALA A 69 -2.82 -9.24 5.39
C ALA A 69 -4.06 -8.35 5.58
N GLY A 70 -3.92 -7.02 5.52
CA GLY A 70 -5.04 -6.08 5.74
C GLY A 70 -6.04 -6.01 4.59
N SER A 71 -5.70 -6.55 3.42
CA SER A 71 -6.56 -6.61 2.22
C SER A 71 -7.09 -8.03 1.98
N ARG A 72 -6.99 -8.94 2.95
CA ARG A 72 -7.53 -10.30 2.81
C ARG A 72 -9.05 -10.31 3.09
N PRO A 73 -9.83 -11.13 2.37
CA PRO A 73 -11.22 -11.38 2.75
C PRO A 73 -11.27 -12.27 4.00
N ASP A 74 -12.44 -12.35 4.63
CA ASP A 74 -12.65 -13.22 5.79
C ASP A 74 -12.46 -14.71 5.44
N ASP A 75 -12.95 -15.13 4.26
CA ASP A 75 -12.73 -16.47 3.71
C ASP A 75 -11.80 -16.41 2.48
N LEU A 76 -10.53 -16.69 2.72
CA LEU A 76 -9.54 -16.77 1.65
C LEU A 76 -9.69 -18.03 0.79
N LYS A 77 -10.18 -19.14 1.37
CA LYS A 77 -10.32 -20.42 0.66
C LYS A 77 -11.46 -20.36 -0.37
N GLY A 78 -12.54 -19.65 -0.04
CA GLY A 78 -13.66 -19.37 -0.94
C GLY A 78 -13.45 -18.15 -1.85
N SER A 79 -12.32 -17.45 -1.75
CA SER A 79 -12.09 -16.22 -2.52
C SER A 79 -11.89 -16.49 -4.01
N THR A 80 -12.36 -15.57 -4.86
CA THR A 80 -12.19 -15.61 -6.32
C THR A 80 -11.06 -14.69 -6.78
N ILE A 81 -10.09 -14.43 -5.91
CA ILE A 81 -8.96 -13.55 -6.21
C ILE A 81 -8.10 -14.18 -7.31
N ASP A 82 -7.74 -13.36 -8.30
CA ASP A 82 -6.82 -13.76 -9.36
C ASP A 82 -5.54 -12.90 -9.30
N TYR A 83 -4.38 -13.53 -9.49
CA TYR A 83 -3.08 -12.86 -9.35
C TYR A 83 -2.83 -11.74 -10.37
N PRO A 84 -3.25 -11.86 -11.65
CA PRO A 84 -3.17 -10.77 -12.62
C PRO A 84 -3.91 -9.50 -12.18
N ASP A 85 -4.93 -9.61 -11.31
CA ASP A 85 -5.62 -8.43 -10.77
C ASP A 85 -4.72 -7.55 -9.90
N TRP A 86 -3.63 -8.09 -9.35
CA TRP A 86 -2.64 -7.27 -8.65
C TRP A 86 -2.06 -6.20 -9.56
N GLY A 87 -1.72 -6.55 -10.80
CA GLY A 87 -1.22 -5.60 -11.78
C GLY A 87 -2.33 -4.78 -12.45
N ARG A 88 -3.49 -5.41 -12.71
CA ARG A 88 -4.59 -4.78 -13.45
C ARG A 88 -5.42 -3.82 -12.60
N LEU A 89 -5.56 -4.08 -11.31
CA LEU A 89 -6.51 -3.40 -10.42
C LEU A 89 -5.84 -2.83 -9.17
N ASP A 90 -4.98 -3.60 -8.50
CA ASP A 90 -4.44 -3.16 -7.21
C ASP A 90 -3.31 -2.12 -7.34
N MET A 91 -2.34 -2.36 -8.23
CA MET A 91 -1.26 -1.41 -8.51
C MET A 91 -1.80 -0.06 -9.00
N PRO A 92 -2.75 0.02 -9.95
CA PRO A 92 -3.37 1.29 -10.34
C PRO A 92 -4.08 1.99 -9.19
N ALA A 93 -4.87 1.26 -8.40
CA ALA A 93 -5.58 1.84 -7.26
C ALA A 93 -4.65 2.41 -6.19
N ALA A 94 -3.51 1.75 -5.96
CA ALA A 94 -2.49 2.28 -5.06
C ALA A 94 -1.79 3.51 -5.66
N LEU A 95 -1.56 3.55 -6.97
CA LEU A 95 -1.01 4.73 -7.64
C LEU A 95 -1.96 5.93 -7.55
N ASP A 96 -3.27 5.73 -7.76
CA ASP A 96 -4.29 6.79 -7.67
C ASP A 96 -4.43 7.35 -6.24
N ALA A 97 -4.09 6.55 -5.22
CA ALA A 97 -4.18 6.93 -3.82
C ALA A 97 -2.92 7.60 -3.25
N LEU A 98 -1.81 7.63 -4.00
CA LEU A 98 -0.52 8.21 -3.63
C LEU A 98 -0.44 9.70 -3.98
#